data_AF-A0AA90TJ82-F1
#
_entry.id   AF-A0AA90TJ82-F1
#
_cell.length_a   1.000
_cell.length_b   1.000
_cell.length_c   1.000
_cell.angle_alpha   90.00
_cell.angle_beta   90.00
_cell.angle_gamma   90.00
#
_symmetry.space_group_name_H-M   'P 1'
#
loop_
_entity.id
_entity.type
_entity.pdbx_description
1 polymer ?
#
loop_
_entity_poly.entity_id
_entity_poly.type
_entity_poly.pdbx_seq_one_letter_code
_entity_poly.pdbx_strand_id
1 'polypeptide(L)'
;MTPRYGIRMLVLSSGERLPALLNVVECEPLDQPTLYVIYELRARNLASNTIDQALRAIMILQLFLDARGIDLDSRLFAGELFEFGELEELIRLCRLPMSDIPSVLEASRSNQGKSRPNLSMENCRMRQRESRSGVDPQTSANRARAIRDYIRWRVAYRLSKHDLDQQTFTALESTAIRVCEAFTSRIRSSRRRSTIDGREGAPPGTIERLMGMIG
;
A
#
# COMPACT_ATOMS: atom_id res chain seq x y z
N MET A 1 0.26 -5.16 21.99
CA MET A 1 -0.11 -6.14 20.95
C MET A 1 1.07 -6.28 20.01
N THR A 2 1.56 -7.51 19.80
CA THR A 2 2.69 -7.77 18.89
C THR A 2 2.23 -7.54 17.44
N PRO A 3 3.00 -6.82 16.60
CA PRO A 3 2.63 -6.63 15.20
C PRO A 3 2.63 -7.98 14.48
N ARG A 4 1.54 -8.32 13.78
CA ARG A 4 1.40 -9.58 13.04
C ARG A 4 2.37 -9.71 11.87
N TYR A 5 2.68 -8.59 11.23
CA TYR A 5 3.65 -8.51 10.13
C TYR A 5 4.80 -7.57 10.46
N GLY A 6 5.97 -7.87 9.92
CA GLY A 6 7.16 -7.06 10.10
C GLY A 6 8.16 -7.24 8.97
N ILE A 7 8.99 -6.22 8.74
CA ILE A 7 10.05 -6.29 7.74
C ILE A 7 11.38 -6.53 8.44
N ARG A 8 12.17 -7.45 7.89
CA ARG A 8 13.53 -7.75 8.34
C ARG A 8 14.50 -7.66 7.18
N MET A 9 15.71 -7.20 7.47
CA MET A 9 16.81 -7.21 6.52
C MET A 9 17.48 -8.58 6.55
N LEU A 10 17.39 -9.32 5.45
CA LEU A 10 18.14 -10.56 5.24
C LEU A 10 19.51 -10.22 4.66
N VAL A 11 20.53 -10.96 5.06
CA VAL A 11 21.86 -10.92 4.45
C VAL A 11 22.05 -12.23 3.72
N LEU A 12 22.14 -12.18 2.40
CA LEU A 12 22.36 -13.35 1.56
C LEU A 12 23.82 -13.83 1.68
N SER A 13 24.10 -15.05 1.21
CA SER A 13 25.46 -15.60 1.18
C SER A 13 26.45 -14.73 0.39
N SER A 14 25.97 -13.96 -0.58
CA SER A 14 26.75 -12.97 -1.34
C SER A 14 27.09 -11.69 -0.54
N GLY A 15 26.57 -11.53 0.68
CA GLY A 15 26.64 -10.30 1.46
C GLY A 15 25.58 -9.25 1.08
N GLU A 16 24.76 -9.54 0.06
CA GLU A 16 23.67 -8.66 -0.35
C GLU A 16 22.61 -8.52 0.76
N ARG A 17 22.13 -7.29 0.95
CA ARG A 17 21.06 -6.97 1.89
C ARG A 17 19.70 -6.92 1.20
N LEU A 18 18.83 -7.89 1.50
CA LEU A 18 17.50 -8.01 0.92
C LEU A 18 16.42 -7.86 2.00
N PRO A 19 15.59 -6.79 1.95
CA PRO A 19 14.43 -6.69 2.84
C PRO A 19 13.41 -7.79 2.53
N ALA A 20 12.85 -8.41 3.56
CA ALA A 20 11.79 -9.41 3.45
C ALA A 20 10.64 -9.09 4.40
N LEU A 21 9.41 -9.31 3.94
CA LEU A 21 8.19 -9.15 4.73
C LEU A 21 7.86 -10.49 5.37
N LEU A 22 7.79 -10.53 6.69
CA LEU A 22 7.60 -11.72 7.49
C LEU A 22 6.23 -11.73 8.17
N ASN A 23 5.65 -12.92 8.32
CA ASN A 23 4.71 -13.19 9.40
C ASN A 23 5.50 -13.31 10.70
N VAL A 24 5.26 -12.41 11.66
CA VAL A 24 6.03 -12.34 12.91
C VAL A 24 5.68 -13.50 13.83
N VAL A 25 4.47 -14.06 13.71
CA VAL A 25 4.03 -15.19 14.54
C VAL A 25 4.71 -16.47 14.09
N GLU A 26 4.73 -16.72 12.78
CA GLU A 26 5.34 -17.92 12.17
C GLU A 26 6.85 -17.78 11.98
N CYS A 27 7.37 -16.55 12.06
CA CYS A 27 8.78 -16.21 11.78
C CYS A 27 9.23 -16.55 10.35
N GLU A 28 8.29 -16.64 9.41
CA GLU A 28 8.55 -17.01 8.02
C GLU A 28 8.31 -15.84 7.07
N PRO A 29 9.10 -15.70 5.99
CA PRO A 29 8.81 -14.77 4.91
C PRO A 29 7.50 -15.11 4.21
N LEU A 30 6.72 -14.09 3.88
CA LEU A 30 5.54 -14.29 3.05
C LEU A 30 5.97 -14.64 1.62
N ASP A 31 5.51 -15.77 1.12
CA ASP A 31 5.91 -16.32 -0.18
C ASP A 31 5.70 -15.33 -1.32
N GLN A 32 4.46 -14.87 -1.52
CA GLN A 32 4.11 -14.03 -2.66
C GLN A 32 4.82 -12.66 -2.66
N PRO A 33 4.90 -11.92 -1.53
CA PRO A 33 5.75 -10.74 -1.44
C PRO A 33 7.24 -11.03 -1.69
N THR A 34 7.76 -12.18 -1.25
CA THR A 34 9.16 -12.56 -1.45
C THR A 34 9.45 -12.80 -2.94
N LEU A 35 8.59 -13.54 -3.64
CA LEU A 35 8.69 -13.76 -5.08
C LEU A 35 8.63 -12.43 -5.85
N TYR A 36 7.73 -11.52 -5.47
CA TYR A 36 7.66 -10.18 -6.07
C TYR A 36 8.95 -9.39 -5.88
N VAL A 37 9.53 -9.41 -4.68
CA VAL A 37 10.80 -8.73 -4.42
C VAL A 37 11.91 -9.28 -5.32
N ILE A 38 12.02 -10.60 -5.44
CA ILE A 38 13.09 -11.25 -6.22
C ILE A 38 12.90 -10.97 -7.72
N TYR A 39 11.72 -11.28 -8.27
CA TYR A 39 11.48 -11.26 -9.71
C TYR A 39 11.22 -9.87 -10.29
N GLU A 40 10.64 -8.95 -9.52
CA GLU A 40 10.28 -7.62 -10.04
C GLU A 40 11.21 -6.53 -9.51
N LEU A 41 11.40 -6.45 -8.19
CA LEU A 41 12.07 -5.29 -7.59
C LEU A 41 13.59 -5.43 -7.65
N ARG A 42 14.11 -6.58 -7.25
CA ARG A 42 15.55 -6.81 -7.18
C ARG A 42 16.15 -7.08 -8.55
N ALA A 43 15.42 -7.75 -9.44
CA ALA A 43 15.79 -7.88 -10.86
C ALA A 43 15.99 -6.53 -11.56
N ARG A 44 15.32 -5.46 -11.09
CA ARG A 44 15.51 -4.08 -11.55
C ARG A 44 16.62 -3.32 -10.84
N ASN A 45 17.44 -4.01 -10.04
CA ASN A 45 18.51 -3.44 -9.23
C ASN A 45 18.05 -2.31 -8.29
N LEU A 46 16.81 -2.38 -7.79
CA LEU A 46 16.33 -1.38 -6.83
C LEU A 46 17.14 -1.46 -5.53
N ALA A 47 17.38 -0.28 -4.94
CA ALA A 47 18.04 -0.15 -3.65
C ALA A 47 17.19 -0.79 -2.54
N SER A 48 17.86 -1.37 -1.53
CA SER A 48 17.18 -2.04 -0.41
C SER A 48 16.18 -1.12 0.32
N ASN A 49 16.47 0.18 0.44
CA ASN A 49 15.53 1.14 1.05
C ASN A 49 14.25 1.31 0.21
N THR A 50 14.36 1.30 -1.12
CA THR A 50 13.20 1.37 -2.01
C THR A 50 12.36 0.11 -1.92
N ILE A 51 13.01 -1.07 -1.83
CA ILE A 51 12.35 -2.36 -1.61
C ILE A 51 11.63 -2.36 -0.25
N ASP A 52 12.28 -1.90 0.83
CA ASP A 52 11.67 -1.77 2.16
C ASP A 52 10.41 -0.89 2.11
N GLN A 53 10.46 0.26 1.44
CA GLN A 53 9.29 1.13 1.28
C GLN A 53 8.14 0.46 0.51
N ALA A 54 8.45 -0.32 -0.54
CA ALA A 54 7.45 -1.10 -1.26
C ALA A 54 6.84 -2.19 -0.37
N LEU A 55 7.67 -2.92 0.39
CA LEU A 55 7.21 -3.92 1.35
C LEU A 55 6.37 -3.34 2.48
N ARG A 56 6.67 -2.11 2.95
CA ARG A 56 5.80 -1.41 3.93
C ARG A 56 4.42 -1.14 3.35
N ALA A 57 4.33 -0.80 2.07
CA ALA A 57 3.05 -0.62 1.41
C ALA A 57 2.31 -1.97 1.25
N ILE A 58 3.02 -3.04 0.88
CA ILE A 58 2.45 -4.39 0.82
C ILE A 58 2.00 -4.87 2.21
N MET A 59 2.71 -4.52 3.27
CA MET A 59 2.30 -4.83 4.65
C MET A 59 0.96 -4.18 5.02
N ILE A 60 0.67 -2.97 4.52
CA ILE A 60 -0.66 -2.34 4.68
C ILE A 60 -1.74 -3.20 4.00
N LEU A 61 -1.47 -3.68 2.79
CA LEU A 61 -2.36 -4.59 2.09
C LEU A 61 -2.59 -5.89 2.88
N GLN A 62 -1.53 -6.52 3.41
CA GLN A 62 -1.67 -7.75 4.20
C GLN A 62 -2.51 -7.55 5.46
N LEU A 63 -2.27 -6.46 6.20
CA LEU A 63 -3.10 -6.11 7.35
C LEU A 63 -4.56 -5.90 6.97
N PHE A 64 -4.82 -5.26 5.83
CA PHE A 64 -6.18 -5.06 5.32
C PHE A 64 -6.87 -6.38 4.96
N LEU A 65 -6.19 -7.26 4.22
CA LEU A 65 -6.71 -8.58 3.83
C LEU A 65 -7.06 -9.42 5.07
N ASP A 66 -6.15 -9.51 6.04
CA ASP A 66 -6.36 -10.18 7.31
C ASP A 66 -7.52 -9.60 8.12
N ALA A 67 -7.63 -8.27 8.16
CA ALA A 67 -8.68 -7.60 8.91
C ALA A 67 -10.07 -7.88 8.34
N ARG A 68 -10.15 -8.17 7.03
CA ARG A 68 -11.39 -8.45 6.30
C ARG A 68 -11.62 -9.94 6.04
N GLY A 69 -10.67 -10.80 6.39
CA GLY A 69 -10.74 -12.22 6.05
C GLY A 69 -10.76 -12.47 4.55
N ILE A 70 -10.12 -11.59 3.77
CA ILE A 70 -10.05 -11.72 2.31
C ILE A 70 -8.88 -12.62 1.95
N ASP A 71 -9.17 -13.76 1.36
CA ASP A 71 -8.18 -14.58 0.68
C ASP A 71 -8.01 -14.11 -0.77
N LEU A 72 -6.93 -13.36 -1.01
CA LEU A 72 -6.62 -12.82 -2.33
C LEU A 72 -6.27 -13.91 -3.35
N ASP A 73 -5.66 -15.01 -2.92
CA ASP A 73 -5.33 -16.11 -3.83
C ASP A 73 -6.61 -16.78 -4.32
N SER A 74 -7.52 -17.12 -3.40
CA SER A 74 -8.84 -17.66 -3.76
C SER A 74 -9.62 -16.73 -4.71
N ARG A 75 -9.58 -15.41 -4.49
CA ARG A 75 -10.22 -14.46 -5.42
C ARG A 75 -9.57 -14.43 -6.79
N LEU A 76 -8.23 -14.45 -6.85
CA LEU A 76 -7.50 -14.54 -8.12
C LEU A 76 -7.85 -15.83 -8.88
N PHE A 77 -8.05 -16.95 -8.17
CA PHE A 77 -8.54 -18.20 -8.77
C PHE A 77 -9.96 -18.09 -9.32
N ALA A 78 -10.82 -17.31 -8.67
CA ALA A 78 -12.19 -17.05 -9.12
C ALA A 78 -12.30 -15.95 -10.21
N GLY A 79 -11.19 -15.30 -10.59
CA GLY A 79 -11.20 -14.19 -11.53
C GLY A 79 -11.64 -12.84 -10.95
N GLU A 80 -11.59 -12.73 -9.62
CA GLU A 80 -12.01 -11.57 -8.83
C GLU A 80 -10.80 -10.87 -8.16
N LEU A 81 -11.00 -9.64 -7.69
CA LEU A 81 -10.00 -8.88 -6.91
C LEU A 81 -10.67 -8.13 -5.76
N PHE A 82 -10.77 -6.81 -5.85
CA PHE A 82 -11.34 -5.95 -4.81
C PHE A 82 -12.65 -5.34 -5.29
N GLU A 83 -13.64 -5.36 -4.42
CA GLU A 83 -14.83 -4.54 -4.59
C GLU A 83 -14.49 -3.06 -4.41
N PHE A 84 -15.37 -2.19 -4.90
CA PHE A 84 -15.17 -0.75 -4.83
C PHE A 84 -14.98 -0.24 -3.39
N GLY A 85 -15.80 -0.73 -2.44
CA GLY A 85 -15.72 -0.33 -1.03
C GLY A 85 -14.41 -0.76 -0.37
N GLU A 86 -13.95 -1.98 -0.67
CA GLU A 86 -12.67 -2.51 -0.19
C GLU A 86 -11.49 -1.69 -0.72
N LEU A 87 -11.54 -1.32 -2.00
CA LEU A 87 -10.51 -0.51 -2.64
C LEU A 87 -10.44 0.91 -2.03
N GLU A 88 -11.58 1.57 -1.83
CA GLU A 88 -11.63 2.89 -1.21
C GLU A 88 -11.04 2.89 0.20
N GLU A 89 -11.35 1.85 0.98
CA GLU A 89 -10.79 1.69 2.31
C GLU A 89 -9.29 1.45 2.29
N LEU A 90 -8.80 0.58 1.42
CA LEU A 90 -7.37 0.34 1.26
C LEU A 90 -6.61 1.63 0.88
N ILE A 91 -7.18 2.45 0.00
CA ILE A 91 -6.63 3.76 -0.34
C ILE A 91 -6.66 4.72 0.86
N ARG A 92 -7.71 4.68 1.69
CA ARG A 92 -7.78 5.46 2.92
C ARG A 92 -6.69 5.04 3.90
N LEU A 93 -6.43 3.74 4.06
CA LEU A 93 -5.36 3.23 4.94
C LEU A 93 -3.97 3.72 4.50
N CYS A 94 -3.73 3.87 3.19
CA CYS A 94 -2.47 4.42 2.68
C CYS A 94 -2.16 5.83 3.22
N ARG A 95 -3.18 6.60 3.61
CA ARG A 95 -3.06 7.98 4.15
C ARG A 95 -2.80 8.02 5.65
N LEU A 96 -2.90 6.89 6.34
CA LEU A 96 -2.70 6.82 7.78
C LEU A 96 -1.23 6.54 8.14
N PRO A 97 -0.73 7.02 9.28
CA PRO A 97 0.52 6.55 9.85
C PRO A 97 0.48 5.03 10.08
N MET A 98 1.61 4.34 9.90
CA MET A 98 1.66 2.87 9.99
C MET A 98 1.26 2.36 11.37
N SER A 99 1.59 3.11 12.43
CA SER A 99 1.21 2.83 13.82
C SER A 99 -0.29 2.80 14.05
N ASP A 100 -1.05 3.52 13.24
CA ASP A 100 -2.46 3.79 13.47
C ASP A 100 -3.36 2.79 12.76
N ILE A 101 -2.84 2.17 11.69
CA ILE A 101 -3.57 1.23 10.83
C ILE A 101 -4.17 0.05 11.63
N PRO A 102 -3.44 -0.65 12.51
CA PRO A 102 -4.02 -1.74 13.28
C PRO A 102 -5.23 -1.29 14.11
N SER A 103 -5.14 -0.14 14.79
CA SER A 103 -6.23 0.38 15.61
C SER A 103 -7.50 0.71 14.81
N VAL A 104 -7.33 1.23 13.59
CA VAL A 104 -8.47 1.53 12.70
C VAL A 104 -9.11 0.25 12.17
N LEU A 105 -8.31 -0.75 11.83
CA LEU A 105 -8.80 -2.04 11.33
C LEU A 105 -9.57 -2.82 12.41
N GLU A 106 -9.09 -2.84 13.66
CA GLU A 106 -9.81 -3.45 14.78
C GLU A 106 -11.15 -2.78 15.06
N ALA A 107 -11.19 -1.44 15.03
CA ALA A 107 -12.44 -0.70 15.21
C ALA A 107 -13.47 -1.06 14.13
N SER A 108 -13.03 -1.19 12.86
CA SER A 108 -13.89 -1.62 11.76
C SER A 108 -14.40 -3.05 11.94
N ARG A 109 -13.58 -4.00 12.44
CA ARG A 109 -14.01 -5.38 12.72
C ARG A 109 -15.14 -5.44 13.74
N SER A 110 -15.02 -4.70 14.85
CA SER A 110 -16.03 -4.70 15.92
C SER A 110 -17.41 -4.18 15.49
N ASN A 111 -17.46 -3.36 14.43
CA ASN A 111 -18.69 -2.79 13.89
C ASN A 111 -19.38 -3.67 12.83
N GLN A 112 -18.73 -4.72 12.32
CA GLN A 112 -19.35 -5.61 11.32
C GLN A 112 -20.43 -6.54 11.91
N GLY A 113 -20.49 -6.69 13.25
CA GLY A 113 -21.45 -7.55 13.94
C GLY A 113 -22.64 -6.85 14.61
N LYS A 114 -22.76 -5.52 14.50
CA LYS A 114 -23.87 -4.76 15.09
C LYS A 114 -24.63 -4.02 14.00
N SER A 115 -25.89 -4.40 13.78
CA SER A 115 -26.83 -3.61 12.98
C SER A 115 -26.76 -2.16 13.43
N ARG A 116 -26.41 -1.26 12.51
CA ARG A 116 -26.08 0.14 12.78
C ARG A 116 -27.24 0.79 13.56
N PRO A 117 -27.09 1.23 14.82
CA PRO A 117 -27.88 2.37 15.24
C PRO A 117 -27.30 3.58 14.49
N ASN A 118 -28.17 4.50 14.06
CA ASN A 118 -27.81 5.74 13.40
C ASN A 118 -26.85 6.56 14.29
N LEU A 119 -25.56 6.28 14.22
CA LEU A 119 -24.54 7.11 14.82
C LEU A 119 -24.37 8.32 13.90
N SER A 120 -24.82 9.47 14.39
CA SER A 120 -24.70 10.77 13.74
C SER A 120 -23.32 10.94 13.11
N MET A 121 -23.30 11.34 11.84
CA MET A 121 -22.08 11.64 11.08
C MET A 121 -21.17 12.66 11.80
N GLU A 122 -21.70 13.44 12.75
CA GLU A 122 -20.93 14.37 13.58
C GLU A 122 -19.99 13.69 14.58
N ASN A 123 -20.35 12.54 15.16
CA ASN A 123 -19.49 11.85 16.14
C ASN A 123 -18.29 11.18 15.46
N CYS A 124 -18.46 10.68 14.24
CA CYS A 124 -17.36 10.20 13.41
C CYS A 124 -16.39 11.34 13.03
N ARG A 125 -16.90 12.57 12.82
CA ARG A 125 -16.09 13.76 12.54
C ARG A 125 -15.36 14.27 13.77
N MET A 126 -15.97 14.22 14.95
CA MET A 126 -15.32 14.65 16.20
C MET A 126 -14.15 13.76 16.60
N ARG A 127 -14.29 12.42 16.50
CA ARG A 127 -13.17 11.49 16.73
C ARG A 127 -12.04 11.59 15.68
N GLN A 128 -12.33 12.10 14.49
CA GLN A 128 -11.34 12.34 13.44
C GLN A 128 -10.53 13.63 13.69
N ARG A 129 -11.01 14.52 14.57
CA ARG A 129 -10.40 15.82 14.90
C ARG A 129 -9.38 15.75 16.03
N GLU A 130 -9.42 14.73 16.89
CA GLU A 130 -8.42 14.50 17.92
C GLU A 130 -7.17 13.83 17.31
N SER A 131 -6.44 14.64 16.53
CA SER A 131 -5.02 14.55 16.13
C SER A 131 -4.41 13.17 15.84
N ARG A 132 -4.36 12.81 14.56
CA ARG A 132 -3.22 12.12 13.92
C ARG A 132 -3.03 12.76 12.54
N SER A 133 -2.02 13.61 12.38
CA SER A 133 -1.68 14.15 11.05
C SER A 133 -1.48 12.97 10.09
N GLY A 134 -2.30 12.88 9.05
CA GLY A 134 -2.12 11.87 8.01
C GLY A 134 -0.71 11.93 7.43
N VAL A 135 -0.26 10.85 6.80
CA VAL A 135 1.05 10.89 6.13
C VAL A 135 1.00 11.89 4.97
N ASP A 136 2.17 12.44 4.63
CA ASP A 136 2.34 13.33 3.50
C ASP A 136 1.69 12.75 2.20
N PRO A 137 1.04 13.58 1.37
CA PRO A 137 0.37 13.14 0.15
C PRO A 137 1.25 12.32 -0.79
N GLN A 138 2.53 12.66 -0.95
CA GLN A 138 3.46 11.90 -1.78
C GLN A 138 3.73 10.52 -1.18
N THR A 139 3.88 10.42 0.14
CA THR A 139 4.01 9.13 0.84
C THR A 139 2.78 8.24 0.63
N SER A 140 1.57 8.80 0.78
CA SER A 140 0.33 8.05 0.55
C SER A 140 0.22 7.58 -0.91
N ALA A 141 0.63 8.42 -1.87
CA ALA A 141 0.64 8.10 -3.28
C ALA A 141 1.68 7.04 -3.65
N ASN A 142 2.87 7.08 -3.02
CA ASN A 142 3.91 6.05 -3.16
C ASN A 142 3.40 4.69 -2.67
N ARG A 143 2.74 4.65 -1.50
CA ARG A 143 2.13 3.43 -0.97
C ARG A 143 1.06 2.87 -1.91
N ALA A 144 0.15 3.71 -2.37
CA ALA A 144 -0.89 3.32 -3.32
C ALA A 144 -0.30 2.80 -4.64
N ARG A 145 0.78 3.40 -5.15
CA ARG A 145 1.49 2.94 -6.35
C ARG A 145 2.14 1.57 -6.12
N ALA A 146 2.88 1.40 -5.03
CA ALA A 146 3.52 0.13 -4.70
C ALA A 146 2.50 -1.01 -4.54
N ILE A 147 1.37 -0.77 -3.87
CA ILE A 147 0.28 -1.75 -3.74
C ILE A 147 -0.31 -2.09 -5.12
N ARG A 148 -0.62 -1.08 -5.94
CA ARG A 148 -1.14 -1.29 -7.30
C ARG A 148 -0.18 -2.13 -8.15
N ASP A 149 1.11 -1.81 -8.10
CA ASP A 149 2.11 -2.50 -8.91
C ASP A 149 2.33 -3.94 -8.42
N TYR A 150 2.24 -4.19 -7.12
CA TYR A 150 2.21 -5.54 -6.55
C TYR A 150 0.97 -6.33 -6.99
N ILE A 151 -0.23 -5.74 -6.94
CA ILE A 151 -1.48 -6.39 -7.40
C ILE A 151 -1.39 -6.72 -8.89
N ARG A 152 -0.91 -5.78 -9.71
CA ARG A 152 -0.70 -6.02 -11.15
C ARG A 152 0.23 -7.21 -11.38
N TRP A 153 1.33 -7.28 -10.63
CA TRP A 153 2.25 -8.40 -10.72
C TRP A 153 1.59 -9.71 -10.28
N ARG A 154 0.81 -9.73 -9.19
CA ARG A 154 0.06 -10.92 -8.74
C ARG A 154 -0.90 -11.44 -9.82
N VAL A 155 -1.62 -10.53 -10.48
CA VAL A 155 -2.51 -10.87 -11.59
C VAL A 155 -1.72 -11.44 -12.76
N ALA A 156 -0.65 -10.76 -13.21
CA ALA A 156 0.17 -11.25 -14.31
C ALA A 156 0.79 -12.62 -14.01
N TYR A 157 1.26 -12.81 -12.77
CA TYR A 157 1.75 -14.09 -12.27
C TYR A 157 0.67 -15.17 -12.34
N ARG A 158 -0.57 -14.88 -11.93
CA ARG A 158 -1.70 -15.82 -12.03
C ARG A 158 -2.08 -16.14 -13.49
N LEU A 159 -2.16 -15.12 -14.35
CA LEU A 159 -2.52 -15.28 -15.77
C LEU A 159 -1.46 -16.05 -16.57
N SER A 160 -0.20 -16.01 -16.14
CA SER A 160 0.87 -16.80 -16.76
C SER A 160 0.80 -18.30 -16.44
N LYS A 161 -0.02 -18.70 -15.47
CA LYS A 161 -0.29 -20.12 -15.22
C LYS A 161 -1.32 -20.61 -16.23
N HIS A 162 -1.02 -21.70 -16.92
CA HIS A 162 -1.82 -22.24 -18.03
C HIS A 162 -3.01 -23.11 -17.57
N ASP A 163 -3.53 -22.90 -16.37
CA ASP A 163 -4.59 -23.68 -15.72
C ASP A 163 -5.94 -22.94 -15.65
N LEU A 164 -6.02 -21.73 -16.22
CA LEU A 164 -7.24 -20.93 -16.25
C LEU A 164 -8.10 -21.24 -17.48
N ASP A 165 -9.40 -21.34 -17.30
CA ASP A 165 -10.35 -21.30 -18.41
C ASP A 165 -10.46 -19.89 -19.00
N GLN A 166 -10.96 -19.81 -20.23
CA GLN A 166 -11.05 -18.54 -20.98
C GLN A 166 -11.94 -17.49 -20.30
N GLN A 167 -13.02 -17.90 -19.62
CA GLN A 167 -13.94 -16.97 -18.98
C GLN A 167 -13.29 -16.34 -17.74
N THR A 168 -12.67 -17.16 -16.90
CA THR A 168 -11.94 -16.69 -15.70
C THR A 168 -10.76 -15.81 -16.10
N PHE A 169 -10.04 -16.17 -17.16
CA PHE A 169 -8.96 -15.34 -17.71
C PHE A 169 -9.44 -13.92 -18.05
N THR A 170 -10.48 -13.81 -18.87
CA THR A 170 -11.02 -12.51 -19.31
C THR A 170 -11.65 -11.72 -18.16
N ALA A 171 -12.32 -12.39 -17.21
CA ALA A 171 -12.87 -11.77 -16.02
C ALA A 171 -11.77 -11.16 -15.14
N LEU A 172 -10.69 -11.91 -14.91
CA LEU A 172 -9.56 -11.46 -14.11
C LEU A 172 -8.85 -10.26 -14.76
N GLU A 173 -8.60 -10.34 -16.06
CA GLU A 173 -7.97 -9.26 -16.82
C GLU A 173 -8.81 -7.97 -16.74
N SER A 174 -10.11 -8.08 -16.98
CA SER A 174 -11.05 -6.95 -16.91
C SER A 174 -11.11 -6.32 -15.51
N THR A 175 -11.16 -7.15 -14.46
CA THR A 175 -11.18 -6.70 -13.07
C THR A 175 -9.85 -6.03 -12.69
N ALA A 176 -8.73 -6.58 -13.14
CA ALA A 176 -7.41 -6.02 -12.89
C ALA A 176 -7.22 -4.63 -13.51
N ILE A 177 -7.74 -4.41 -14.73
CA ILE A 177 -7.74 -3.09 -15.37
C ILE A 177 -8.52 -2.09 -14.50
N ARG A 178 -9.76 -2.43 -14.11
CA ARG A 178 -10.61 -1.57 -13.27
C ARG A 178 -9.94 -1.19 -11.94
N VAL A 179 -9.36 -2.17 -11.25
CA VAL A 179 -8.64 -1.94 -9.99
C VAL A 179 -7.43 -1.03 -10.22
N CYS A 180 -6.61 -1.30 -11.24
CA CYS A 180 -5.43 -0.50 -11.54
C CYS A 180 -5.77 0.96 -11.89
N GLU A 181 -6.83 1.18 -12.66
CA GLU A 181 -7.33 2.50 -13.01
C GLU A 181 -7.91 3.23 -11.79
N ALA A 182 -8.63 2.52 -10.94
CA ALA A 182 -9.13 3.06 -9.69
C ALA A 182 -7.96 3.56 -8.81
N PHE A 183 -6.92 2.76 -8.57
CA PHE A 183 -5.71 3.24 -7.88
C PHE A 183 -5.11 4.49 -8.56
N THR A 184 -4.93 4.43 -9.88
CA THR A 184 -4.27 5.50 -10.65
C THR A 184 -5.03 6.83 -10.59
N SER A 185 -6.36 6.80 -10.64
CA SER A 185 -7.19 8.01 -10.51
C SER A 185 -7.05 8.67 -9.13
N ARG A 186 -7.00 7.89 -8.04
CA ARG A 186 -6.78 8.44 -6.68
C ARG A 186 -5.36 8.94 -6.45
N ILE A 187 -4.37 8.35 -7.10
CA ILE A 187 -2.97 8.84 -7.07
C ILE A 187 -2.86 10.21 -7.77
N ARG A 188 -3.58 10.41 -8.89
CA ARG A 188 -3.54 11.69 -9.63
C ARG A 188 -4.25 12.82 -8.88
N SER A 189 -5.33 12.53 -8.17
CA SER A 189 -6.07 13.54 -7.41
C SER A 189 -5.27 14.10 -6.23
N SER A 190 -4.41 13.30 -5.59
CA SER A 190 -3.52 13.79 -4.53
C SER A 190 -2.43 14.72 -5.08
N ARG A 191 -1.89 14.44 -6.27
CA ARG A 191 -0.86 15.28 -6.92
C ARG A 191 -1.38 16.68 -7.29
N ARG A 192 -2.63 16.81 -7.75
CA ARG A 192 -3.26 18.12 -7.99
C ARG A 192 -3.43 18.95 -6.72
N ARG A 193 -3.54 18.29 -5.56
CA ARG A 193 -3.68 18.97 -4.27
C ARG A 193 -2.33 19.41 -3.72
N SER A 194 -1.26 18.65 -3.97
CA SER A 194 0.11 18.99 -3.52
C SER A 194 0.79 20.10 -4.32
N THR A 195 0.30 20.44 -5.52
CA THR A 195 0.84 21.55 -6.33
C THR A 195 0.47 22.94 -5.82
N ILE A 196 -0.40 23.03 -4.79
CA ILE A 196 -0.79 24.31 -4.17
C ILE A 196 0.17 24.71 -3.04
N ASP A 197 1.05 23.80 -2.59
CA ASP A 197 2.02 24.03 -1.50
C ASP A 197 3.38 23.41 -1.86
N GLY A 198 3.89 23.79 -3.04
CA GLY A 198 5.23 23.41 -3.47
C GLY A 198 6.26 24.31 -2.81
N ARG A 199 7.24 23.71 -2.11
CA ARG A 199 8.41 24.38 -1.53
C ARG A 199 8.96 25.44 -2.50
N GLU A 200 8.73 26.71 -2.18
CA GLU A 200 9.45 27.80 -2.82
C GLU A 200 10.94 27.56 -2.59
N GLY A 201 11.72 27.51 -3.68
CA GLY A 201 13.17 27.65 -3.58
C GLY A 201 13.49 28.91 -2.79
N ALA A 202 14.64 28.92 -2.11
CA ALA A 202 15.03 30.05 -1.27
C ALA A 202 14.80 31.37 -2.02
N PRO A 203 14.16 32.38 -1.39
CA PRO A 203 13.78 33.61 -2.06
C PRO A 203 15.01 34.24 -2.72
N PRO A 204 14.87 34.90 -3.88
CA PRO A 204 16.00 35.29 -4.73
C PRO A 204 17.10 36.07 -3.98
N GLY A 205 16.76 36.83 -2.94
CA GLY A 205 17.73 37.54 -2.10
C GLY A 205 18.61 36.65 -1.18
N THR A 206 18.30 35.36 -1.02
CA THR A 206 19.12 34.40 -0.26
C THR A 206 20.23 33.82 -1.14
N ILE A 207 19.97 33.64 -2.43
CA ILE A 207 20.95 33.15 -3.41
C ILE A 207 22.03 34.22 -3.64
N GLU A 208 21.64 35.49 -3.73
CA GLU A 208 22.61 36.60 -3.84
C GLU A 208 23.54 36.72 -2.63
N ARG A 209 23.04 36.52 -1.41
CA ARG A 209 23.89 36.53 -0.20
C ARG A 209 24.87 35.36 -0.14
N LEU A 210 24.46 34.18 -0.61
CA LEU A 210 25.35 33.01 -0.69
C LEU A 210 26.45 33.19 -1.74
N MET A 211 26.12 33.83 -2.87
CA MET A 211 27.09 34.12 -3.93
C MET A 211 28.07 35.24 -3.55
N GLY A 212 27.71 36.13 -2.63
CA GLY A 212 28.60 37.18 -2.10
C GLY A 212 29.61 36.72 -1.03
N MET A 213 29.47 35.51 -0.48
CA MET A 213 30.39 34.96 0.54
C MET A 213 31.50 34.07 -0.05
N ILE A 214 31.45 33.76 -1.35
CA ILE A 214 32.42 32.90 -2.05
C ILE A 214 33.33 33.76 -2.96
N GLY A 215 33.23 35.08 -2.87
CA GLY A 215 34.12 36.05 -3.54
C GLY A 215 35.24 36.51 -2.62
#